data_AF-M8BA03-F1
#
_entry.id   AF-M8BA03-F1
#
_cell.length_a   1.000
_cell.length_b   1.000
_cell.length_c   1.000
_cell.angle_alpha   90.00
_cell.angle_beta   90.00
_cell.angle_gamma   90.00
#
_symmetry.space_group_name_H-M   'P 1'
#
loop_
_entity.id
_entity.type
_entity.pdbx_description
1 polymer ?
#
loop_
_entity_poly.entity_id
_entity_poly.type
_entity_poly.pdbx_seq_one_letter_code
_entity_poly.pdbx_strand_id
1 'polypeptide(L)'
;MGRGGGGEGGRDSDARGERKRRRRPCGGGEGGRGDDVWGERKRRGRRGCERRREARVREKEEAARNFELSVGIQHDWSYRPLVHDVLSFKLNKLKLPTEKYDLDDSDPFWVANSWSPFPKVAEEIEAQLAKYKQDVDEVNQRTGGGRDGVEFDGTDLIGNTKHLMNAVNSLPELTERKKMIDKHTNIATALLGHIKERSLDGYYECENDMLVNGTVDRNMLLSLLRGKGTKEDKLRLAVTYLLSFEAPPASELEQVEAALRESEVDMSAFQQLALTRTVEALMEGKPNPEVDNYLLFDPRAPRRVAS
;
A
#
# COMPACT_ATOMS: atom_id res chain seq x y z
N MET A 1 -36.38 -72.23 -2.44
CA MET A 1 -35.33 -72.82 -3.29
C MET A 1 -34.04 -72.08 -2.92
N GLY A 2 -33.18 -72.63 -2.05
CA GLY A 2 -32.28 -73.76 -2.32
C GLY A 2 -30.90 -73.16 -2.65
N ARG A 3 -30.00 -73.01 -1.67
CA ARG A 3 -28.86 -73.93 -1.38
C ARG A 3 -27.92 -74.04 -2.59
N GLY A 4 -26.69 -73.55 -2.47
CA GLY A 4 -25.53 -74.37 -2.07
C GLY A 4 -24.78 -74.76 -3.36
N GLY A 5 -23.45 -74.83 -3.43
CA GLY A 5 -22.41 -75.03 -2.44
C GLY A 5 -21.36 -75.96 -3.07
N GLY A 6 -20.12 -75.87 -2.60
CA GLY A 6 -19.06 -76.87 -2.81
C GLY A 6 -18.38 -76.80 -4.19
N GLY A 7 -17.09 -77.07 -4.33
CA GLY A 7 -16.05 -77.56 -3.42
C GLY A 7 -14.72 -77.43 -4.16
N GLU A 8 -13.60 -77.12 -3.51
CA GLU A 8 -12.78 -77.98 -2.65
C GLU A 8 -11.63 -78.69 -3.39
N GLY A 9 -10.47 -78.74 -2.70
CA GLY A 9 -9.33 -79.61 -2.96
C GLY A 9 -8.16 -78.87 -3.63
N GLY A 10 -7.07 -78.50 -2.94
CA GLY A 10 -6.19 -79.33 -2.09
C GLY A 10 -4.94 -79.67 -2.92
N ARG A 11 -3.68 -79.58 -2.47
CA ARG A 11 -3.10 -79.93 -1.16
C ARG A 11 -1.67 -79.39 -1.03
N ASP A 12 -1.28 -79.17 0.24
CA ASP A 12 -0.03 -79.54 0.95
C ASP A 12 1.33 -79.22 0.29
N SER A 13 2.34 -78.68 0.99
CA SER A 13 2.89 -79.15 2.27
C SER A 13 3.80 -78.04 2.86
N ASP A 14 3.68 -77.59 4.10
CA ASP A 14 4.06 -78.23 5.38
C ASP A 14 5.55 -78.06 5.76
N ALA A 15 5.82 -77.27 6.82
CA ALA A 15 6.94 -77.33 7.77
C ALA A 15 7.07 -75.98 8.53
N ARG A 16 6.29 -75.74 9.59
CA ARG A 16 6.59 -76.03 11.01
C ARG A 16 7.78 -75.26 11.60
N GLY A 17 7.44 -74.29 12.46
CA GLY A 17 8.32 -73.65 13.43
C GLY A 17 7.50 -73.05 14.58
N GLU A 18 7.19 -73.86 15.58
CA GLU A 18 6.30 -73.64 16.73
C GLU A 18 6.58 -72.40 17.64
N ARG A 19 5.46 -71.79 18.09
CA ARG A 19 5.09 -71.45 19.51
C ARG A 19 6.02 -70.49 20.30
N LYS A 20 5.57 -69.74 21.32
CA LYS A 20 4.40 -69.77 22.21
C LYS A 20 4.38 -68.40 22.93
N ARG A 21 3.20 -67.85 23.17
CA ARG A 21 3.01 -66.86 24.25
C ARG A 21 3.32 -67.55 25.59
N ARG A 22 4.20 -66.97 26.40
CA ARG A 22 4.20 -67.14 27.86
C ARG A 22 4.45 -65.80 28.53
N ARG A 23 3.66 -65.53 29.56
CA ARG A 23 3.74 -64.37 30.43
C ARG A 23 4.89 -64.51 31.44
N ARG A 24 5.46 -63.35 31.78
CA ARG A 24 6.19 -62.94 33.02
C ARG A 24 7.63 -63.47 33.15
N PRO A 25 8.57 -62.70 33.76
CA PRO A 25 8.33 -61.82 34.91
C PRO A 25 8.90 -60.39 34.83
N CYS A 26 8.36 -59.53 35.68
CA CYS A 26 9.10 -58.39 36.23
C CYS A 26 10.33 -58.94 36.94
N GLY A 27 11.51 -58.72 36.35
CA GLY A 27 12.80 -59.02 36.95
C GLY A 27 13.67 -57.81 36.74
N GLY A 28 14.20 -57.27 37.85
CA GLY A 28 15.22 -56.25 37.81
C GLY A 28 16.45 -56.74 37.04
N GLY A 29 16.99 -55.86 36.21
CA GLY A 29 18.18 -56.10 35.42
C GLY A 29 18.64 -54.76 34.89
N GLU A 30 19.79 -54.32 35.38
CA GLU A 30 20.47 -53.09 35.01
C GLU A 30 20.77 -53.04 33.50
N GLY A 31 20.68 -51.82 32.93
CA GLY A 31 21.34 -51.47 31.68
C GLY A 31 20.43 -51.34 30.45
N GLY A 32 20.30 -50.13 29.91
CA GLY A 32 19.76 -49.93 28.56
C GLY A 32 19.36 -48.50 28.23
N ARG A 33 20.32 -47.71 27.76
CA ARG A 33 20.20 -46.32 27.27
C ARG A 33 19.29 -46.23 26.02
N GLY A 34 17.98 -46.33 26.16
CA GLY A 34 17.04 -46.37 25.02
C GLY A 34 15.88 -45.38 25.05
N ASP A 35 15.37 -45.04 26.24
CA ASP A 35 14.12 -44.27 26.37
C ASP A 35 14.32 -42.74 26.31
N ASP A 36 15.52 -42.26 26.64
CA ASP A 36 15.84 -40.82 26.59
C ASP A 36 15.93 -40.28 25.16
N VAL A 37 16.34 -41.11 24.20
CA VAL A 37 16.57 -40.69 22.81
C VAL A 37 15.25 -40.35 22.11
N TRP A 38 14.20 -41.13 22.35
CA TRP A 38 12.87 -40.87 21.77
C TRP A 38 12.17 -39.67 22.42
N GLY A 39 12.36 -39.47 23.73
CA GLY A 39 11.90 -38.28 24.46
C GLY A 39 12.60 -37.01 23.97
N GLU A 40 13.92 -37.05 23.77
CA GLU A 40 14.70 -35.95 23.23
C GLU A 40 14.37 -35.62 21.77
N ARG A 41 14.14 -36.63 20.93
CA ARG A 41 13.72 -36.41 19.53
C ARG A 41 12.37 -35.70 19.44
N LYS A 42 11.39 -36.11 20.24
CA LYS A 42 10.07 -35.44 20.31
C LYS A 42 10.18 -34.02 20.88
N ARG A 43 11.00 -33.80 21.90
CA ARG A 43 11.26 -32.46 22.47
C ARG A 43 12.02 -31.56 21.50
N ARG A 44 12.99 -32.08 20.72
CA ARG A 44 13.66 -31.34 19.63
C ARG A 44 12.70 -30.98 18.50
N GLY A 45 11.81 -31.91 18.11
CA GLY A 45 10.77 -31.67 17.09
C GLY A 45 9.79 -30.58 17.50
N ARG A 46 9.28 -30.61 18.74
CA ARG A 46 8.40 -29.55 19.28
C ARG A 46 9.10 -28.19 19.32
N ARG A 47 10.32 -28.11 19.84
CA ARG A 47 11.14 -26.88 19.86
C ARG A 47 11.49 -26.35 18.46
N GLY A 48 11.56 -27.22 17.45
CA GLY A 48 11.77 -26.81 16.05
C GLY A 48 10.48 -26.34 15.35
N CYS A 49 9.32 -26.79 15.80
CA CYS A 49 8.02 -26.36 15.32
C CYS A 49 7.59 -25.03 15.97
N GLU A 50 7.89 -24.86 17.26
CA GLU A 50 7.66 -23.66 18.05
C GLU A 50 8.51 -22.49 17.54
N ARG A 51 9.84 -22.69 17.36
CA ARG A 51 10.72 -21.69 16.74
C ARG A 51 10.30 -21.27 15.34
N ARG A 52 9.75 -22.20 14.54
CA ARG A 52 9.21 -21.89 13.21
C ARG A 52 7.90 -21.11 13.25
N ARG A 53 7.09 -21.30 14.30
CA ARG A 53 5.89 -20.49 14.55
C ARG A 53 6.26 -19.09 15.05
N GLU A 54 7.18 -19.01 16.01
CA GLU A 54 7.68 -17.73 16.54
C GLU A 54 8.38 -16.89 15.47
N ALA A 55 9.19 -17.50 14.60
CA ALA A 55 9.78 -16.82 13.46
C ALA A 55 8.71 -16.27 12.50
N ARG A 56 7.66 -17.06 12.21
CA ARG A 56 6.56 -16.63 11.33
C ARG A 56 5.67 -15.54 11.94
N VAL A 57 5.55 -15.52 13.28
CA VAL A 57 4.82 -14.46 14.00
C VAL A 57 5.64 -13.18 14.01
N ARG A 58 6.96 -13.27 14.26
CA ARG A 58 7.88 -12.14 14.18
C ARG A 58 7.95 -11.53 12.78
N GLU A 59 8.07 -12.36 11.75
CA GLU A 59 8.04 -11.93 10.33
C GLU A 59 6.75 -11.17 10.01
N LYS A 60 5.61 -11.64 10.52
CA LYS A 60 4.33 -10.93 10.39
C LYS A 60 4.26 -9.62 11.17
N GLU A 61 4.81 -9.57 12.37
CA GLU A 61 4.86 -8.35 13.20
C GLU A 61 5.82 -7.30 12.63
N GLU A 62 6.94 -7.72 12.04
CA GLU A 62 7.91 -6.82 11.40
C GLU A 62 7.38 -6.29 10.06
N ALA A 63 6.76 -7.14 9.24
CA ALA A 63 6.02 -6.70 8.06
C ALA A 63 4.94 -5.67 8.42
N ALA A 64 4.25 -5.82 9.56
CA ALA A 64 3.28 -4.85 10.04
C ALA A 64 3.92 -3.50 10.46
N ARG A 65 5.09 -3.52 11.11
CA ARG A 65 5.81 -2.28 11.48
C ARG A 65 6.37 -1.53 10.27
N ASN A 66 6.89 -2.25 9.28
CA ASN A 66 7.39 -1.64 8.04
C ASN A 66 6.25 -1.06 7.20
N PHE A 67 5.10 -1.73 7.21
CA PHE A 67 3.87 -1.24 6.59
C PHE A 67 3.34 0.04 7.26
N GLU A 68 3.45 0.18 8.58
CA GLU A 68 3.01 1.41 9.27
C GLU A 68 3.91 2.63 8.96
N LEU A 69 5.22 2.42 8.79
CA LEU A 69 6.15 3.51 8.45
C LEU A 69 6.02 3.95 6.99
N SER A 70 5.76 3.03 6.07
CA SER A 70 5.62 3.37 4.64
C SER A 70 4.39 4.22 4.37
N VAL A 71 3.30 4.06 5.14
CA VAL A 71 2.06 4.85 4.96
C VAL A 71 2.28 6.35 5.17
N GLY A 72 3.18 6.74 6.08
CA GLY A 72 3.49 8.15 6.34
C GLY A 72 4.48 8.77 5.35
N ILE A 73 5.11 7.95 4.49
CA ILE A 73 6.21 8.35 3.60
C ILE A 73 5.80 8.21 2.13
N GLN A 74 4.92 7.30 1.77
CA GLN A 74 4.46 7.12 0.40
C GLN A 74 3.76 8.38 -0.14
N HIS A 75 3.79 8.56 -1.45
CA HIS A 75 2.96 9.53 -2.15
C HIS A 75 1.52 9.05 -2.09
N ASP A 76 0.63 9.85 -1.52
CA ASP A 76 -0.80 9.53 -1.47
C ASP A 76 -1.51 10.21 -2.66
N TRP A 77 -2.46 9.52 -3.28
CA TRP A 77 -3.21 10.01 -4.44
C TRP A 77 -4.58 10.60 -4.11
N SER A 78 -4.87 10.78 -2.83
CA SER A 78 -6.09 11.41 -2.34
C SER A 78 -5.97 12.94 -2.36
N TYR A 79 -7.10 13.63 -2.51
CA TYR A 79 -7.10 15.07 -2.75
C TYR A 79 -6.42 15.90 -1.65
N ARG A 80 -6.77 15.65 -0.38
CA ARG A 80 -6.23 16.40 0.76
C ARG A 80 -4.72 16.15 0.97
N PRO A 81 -4.23 14.90 0.97
CA PRO A 81 -2.80 14.62 0.98
C PRO A 81 -2.04 15.29 -0.16
N LEU A 82 -2.52 15.20 -1.41
CA LEU A 82 -1.89 15.86 -2.55
C LEU A 82 -1.84 17.38 -2.39
N VAL A 83 -2.94 18.00 -1.97
CA VAL A 83 -2.98 19.44 -1.65
C VAL A 83 -1.94 19.79 -0.59
N HIS A 84 -1.79 18.96 0.43
CA HIS A 84 -0.84 19.21 1.51
C HIS A 84 0.62 19.08 1.07
N ASP A 85 0.92 17.95 0.45
CA ASP A 85 2.27 17.53 0.08
C ASP A 85 2.83 18.33 -1.10
N VAL A 86 1.98 18.66 -2.09
CA VAL A 86 2.42 19.30 -3.33
C VAL A 86 2.35 20.82 -3.25
N LEU A 87 1.28 21.37 -2.66
CA LEU A 87 1.02 22.83 -2.65
C LEU A 87 1.43 23.50 -1.34
N SER A 88 2.18 22.80 -0.46
CA SER A 88 2.69 23.32 0.82
C SER A 88 1.57 23.91 1.69
N PHE A 89 0.52 23.13 1.92
CA PHE A 89 -0.61 23.51 2.76
C PHE A 89 -0.17 23.64 4.22
N LYS A 90 -0.13 24.86 4.76
CA LYS A 90 0.16 25.10 6.18
C LYS A 90 -0.98 25.90 6.80
N LEU A 91 -1.52 25.40 7.92
CA LEU A 91 -2.61 26.04 8.69
C LEU A 91 -3.89 26.27 7.89
N ASN A 92 -4.32 25.29 7.09
CA ASN A 92 -5.50 25.36 6.22
C ASN A 92 -5.47 26.44 5.12
N LYS A 93 -4.30 27.03 4.87
CA LYS A 93 -4.10 28.07 3.87
C LYS A 93 -3.23 27.57 2.74
N LEU A 94 -3.75 27.72 1.54
CA LEU A 94 -3.05 27.40 0.31
C LEU A 94 -2.55 28.70 -0.33
N LYS A 95 -1.25 28.75 -0.64
CA LYS A 95 -0.63 29.89 -1.33
C LYS A 95 -0.30 29.47 -2.76
N LEU A 96 -1.22 29.68 -3.70
CA LEU A 96 -0.85 29.64 -5.12
C LEU A 96 -0.15 30.95 -5.50
N PRO A 97 0.64 30.97 -6.59
CA PRO A 97 1.29 32.17 -7.10
C PRO A 97 0.32 33.34 -7.33
N THR A 98 -0.94 33.04 -7.63
CA THR A 98 -1.94 34.02 -8.06
C THR A 98 -3.03 34.26 -7.02
N GLU A 99 -3.39 33.26 -6.19
CA GLU A 99 -4.52 33.35 -5.26
C GLU A 99 -4.27 32.60 -3.95
N LYS A 100 -4.92 33.07 -2.87
CA LYS A 100 -4.92 32.41 -1.56
C LYS A 100 -6.27 31.77 -1.33
N TYR A 101 -6.28 30.49 -0.99
CA TYR A 101 -7.50 29.76 -0.67
C TYR A 101 -7.46 29.27 0.77
N ASP A 102 -8.55 29.51 1.49
CA ASP A 102 -8.80 28.87 2.77
C ASP A 102 -9.64 27.61 2.51
N LEU A 103 -9.15 26.45 2.95
CA LEU A 103 -9.84 25.16 2.84
C LEU A 103 -10.19 24.70 4.26
N ASP A 104 -11.42 24.96 4.68
CA ASP A 104 -11.94 24.62 6.00
C ASP A 104 -13.28 23.88 5.90
N ASP A 105 -13.86 23.57 7.05
CA ASP A 105 -15.12 22.81 7.14
C ASP A 105 -16.35 23.62 6.65
N SER A 106 -16.18 24.90 6.29
CA SER A 106 -17.25 25.70 5.68
C SER A 106 -17.43 25.42 4.19
N ASP A 107 -16.45 24.78 3.56
CA ASP A 107 -16.47 24.41 2.14
C ASP A 107 -17.06 23.00 1.95
N PRO A 108 -18.32 22.86 1.47
CA PRO A 108 -18.97 21.55 1.38
C PRO A 108 -18.29 20.63 0.37
N PHE A 109 -17.68 21.20 -0.68
CA PHE A 109 -16.96 20.41 -1.68
C PHE A 109 -15.70 19.81 -1.07
N TRP A 110 -14.95 20.63 -0.32
CA TRP A 110 -13.75 20.17 0.40
C TRP A 110 -14.09 19.05 1.38
N VAL A 111 -15.11 19.24 2.22
CA VAL A 111 -15.52 18.23 3.22
C VAL A 111 -15.90 16.91 2.56
N ALA A 112 -16.66 16.95 1.46
CA ALA A 112 -17.12 15.76 0.76
C ALA A 112 -16.00 15.02 0.00
N ASN A 113 -15.02 15.75 -0.54
CA ASN A 113 -14.03 15.20 -1.48
C ASN A 113 -12.59 15.15 -0.96
N SER A 114 -12.31 15.63 0.26
CA SER A 114 -10.95 15.64 0.84
C SER A 114 -10.23 14.30 0.76
N TRP A 115 -10.95 13.20 0.99
CA TRP A 115 -10.39 11.85 1.03
C TRP A 115 -10.68 11.04 -0.24
N SER A 116 -11.28 11.67 -1.25
CA SER A 116 -11.51 11.02 -2.54
C SER A 116 -10.19 10.96 -3.33
N PRO A 117 -9.97 9.90 -4.12
CA PRO A 117 -8.88 9.85 -5.08
C PRO A 117 -8.94 11.03 -6.05
N PHE A 118 -7.79 11.58 -6.44
CA PHE A 118 -7.72 12.75 -7.31
C PHE A 118 -8.52 12.64 -8.62
N PRO A 119 -8.54 11.49 -9.34
CA PRO A 119 -9.38 11.34 -10.53
C PRO A 119 -10.88 11.54 -10.25
N LYS A 120 -11.38 11.02 -9.12
CA LYS A 120 -12.77 11.18 -8.70
C LYS A 120 -13.10 12.65 -8.37
N VAL A 121 -12.13 13.40 -7.83
CA VAL A 121 -12.31 14.83 -7.58
C VAL A 121 -12.41 15.61 -8.88
N ALA A 122 -11.64 15.27 -9.91
CA ALA A 122 -11.77 15.87 -11.23
C ALA A 122 -13.17 15.61 -11.83
N GLU A 123 -13.67 14.37 -11.75
CA GLU A 123 -15.03 14.01 -12.18
C GLU A 123 -16.11 14.81 -11.43
N GLU A 124 -15.96 14.99 -10.12
CA GLU A 124 -16.93 15.76 -9.32
C GLU A 124 -16.90 17.25 -9.66
N ILE A 125 -15.72 17.84 -9.94
CA ILE A 125 -15.62 19.23 -10.43
C ILE A 125 -16.38 19.37 -11.76
N GLU A 126 -16.19 18.43 -12.68
CA GLU A 126 -16.90 18.42 -13.97
C GLU A 126 -18.41 18.27 -13.81
N ALA A 127 -18.86 17.39 -12.90
CA ALA A 127 -20.28 17.22 -12.57
C ALA A 127 -20.89 18.52 -11.99
N GLN A 128 -20.17 19.19 -11.09
CA GLN A 128 -20.61 20.47 -10.52
C GLN A 128 -20.68 21.57 -11.59
N LEU A 129 -19.70 21.62 -12.49
CA LEU A 129 -19.68 22.56 -13.61
C LEU A 129 -20.82 22.31 -14.60
N ALA A 130 -21.11 21.05 -14.92
CA ALA A 130 -22.20 20.67 -15.82
C ALA A 130 -23.56 21.08 -15.23
N LYS A 131 -23.79 20.77 -13.95
CA LYS A 131 -25.03 21.16 -13.26
C LYS A 131 -25.14 22.68 -13.09
N TYR A 132 -24.05 23.40 -12.82
CA TYR A 132 -24.05 24.88 -12.82
C TYR A 132 -24.48 25.45 -14.18
N LYS A 133 -23.93 24.92 -15.30
CA LYS A 133 -24.33 25.36 -16.65
C LYS A 133 -25.81 25.12 -16.91
N GLN A 134 -26.32 23.94 -16.54
CA GLN A 134 -27.75 23.63 -16.64
C GLN A 134 -28.61 24.62 -15.83
N ASP A 135 -28.26 24.85 -14.57
CA ASP A 135 -29.03 25.74 -13.69
C ASP A 135 -29.03 27.19 -14.21
N VAL A 136 -27.90 27.66 -14.78
CA VAL A 136 -27.81 28.96 -15.45
C VAL A 136 -28.70 29.03 -16.68
N ASP A 137 -28.71 27.99 -17.53
CA ASP A 137 -29.57 27.93 -18.71
C ASP A 137 -31.06 27.93 -18.33
N GLU A 138 -31.44 27.22 -17.26
CA GLU A 138 -32.81 27.24 -16.73
C GLU A 138 -33.21 28.63 -16.22
N VAL A 139 -32.32 29.34 -15.52
CA VAL A 139 -32.56 30.72 -15.08
C VAL A 139 -32.69 31.67 -16.28
N ASN A 140 -31.84 31.52 -17.30
CA ASN A 140 -31.90 32.32 -18.53
C ASN A 140 -33.22 32.07 -19.29
N GLN A 141 -33.68 30.83 -19.37
CA GLN A 141 -34.97 30.49 -19.98
C GLN A 141 -36.15 31.06 -19.20
N ARG A 142 -36.10 31.05 -17.86
CA ARG A 142 -37.16 31.57 -16.97
C ARG A 142 -37.19 33.10 -16.88
N THR A 143 -36.06 33.78 -17.12
CA THR A 143 -35.91 35.24 -17.01
C THR A 143 -36.17 35.97 -18.33
N GLY A 144 -36.42 35.23 -19.42
CA GLY A 144 -36.83 35.78 -20.70
C GLY A 144 -35.83 35.47 -21.80
N GLY A 145 -35.96 34.29 -22.40
CA GLY A 145 -35.46 34.07 -23.76
C GLY A 145 -36.24 34.92 -24.74
N GLY A 146 -35.85 36.18 -24.91
CA GLY A 146 -36.36 37.07 -25.94
C GLY A 146 -36.01 36.51 -27.33
N ARG A 147 -36.91 35.69 -27.88
CA ARG A 147 -37.05 35.49 -29.32
C ARG A 147 -38.21 36.36 -29.79
N ASP A 148 -37.93 37.06 -30.89
CA ASP A 148 -38.74 38.03 -31.62
C ASP A 148 -38.85 39.44 -31.01
N GLY A 149 -38.32 40.39 -31.78
CA GLY A 149 -38.40 41.83 -31.55
C GLY A 149 -39.81 42.37 -31.69
N VAL A 150 -40.66 42.00 -30.74
CA VAL A 150 -41.91 42.71 -30.44
C VAL A 150 -41.61 43.70 -29.33
N GLU A 151 -41.88 44.98 -29.59
CA GLU A 151 -41.76 46.04 -28.60
C GLU A 151 -42.53 45.67 -27.34
N PHE A 152 -41.83 45.84 -26.21
CA PHE A 152 -42.29 45.63 -24.86
C PHE A 152 -43.42 46.63 -24.54
N ASP A 153 -44.68 46.23 -24.79
CA ASP A 153 -45.85 46.90 -24.23
C ASP A 153 -46.06 46.38 -22.80
N GLY A 154 -45.96 47.26 -21.81
CA GLY A 154 -45.86 46.97 -20.38
C GLY A 154 -47.12 46.38 -19.74
N THR A 155 -47.92 45.63 -20.48
CA THR A 155 -49.26 45.19 -20.09
C THR A 155 -49.33 43.68 -19.75
N ASP A 156 -48.31 42.88 -20.08
CA ASP A 156 -48.25 41.43 -19.76
C ASP A 156 -47.39 41.10 -18.52
N LEU A 157 -47.48 41.92 -17.47
CA LEU A 157 -46.63 41.83 -16.27
C LEU A 157 -47.19 40.99 -15.11
N ILE A 158 -48.28 40.24 -15.30
CA ILE A 158 -49.00 39.56 -14.20
C ILE A 158 -49.02 38.03 -14.35
N GLY A 159 -48.12 37.45 -15.15
CA GLY A 159 -47.91 35.99 -15.22
C GLY A 159 -46.67 35.47 -14.49
N ASN A 160 -45.59 36.27 -14.41
CA ASN A 160 -44.24 35.75 -14.11
C ASN A 160 -43.57 36.30 -12.83
N THR A 161 -44.28 37.02 -11.95
CA THR A 161 -43.67 37.58 -10.71
C THR A 161 -43.04 36.51 -9.81
N LYS A 162 -43.62 35.30 -9.75
CA LYS A 162 -43.06 34.17 -9.01
C LYS A 162 -41.79 33.59 -9.66
N HIS A 163 -41.74 33.55 -11.00
CA HIS A 163 -40.57 33.06 -11.74
C HIS A 163 -39.39 34.04 -11.65
N LEU A 164 -39.67 35.34 -11.72
CA LEU A 164 -38.67 36.39 -11.48
C LEU A 164 -38.15 36.36 -10.03
N MET A 165 -39.04 36.24 -9.04
CA MET A 165 -38.63 36.21 -7.64
C MET A 165 -37.77 34.98 -7.30
N ASN A 166 -38.11 33.80 -7.83
CA ASN A 166 -37.30 32.58 -7.68
C ASN A 166 -35.96 32.69 -8.42
N ALA A 167 -35.94 33.25 -9.63
CA ALA A 167 -34.71 33.50 -10.37
C ALA A 167 -33.79 34.45 -9.59
N VAL A 168 -34.31 35.57 -9.09
CA VAL A 168 -33.57 36.57 -8.31
C VAL A 168 -33.01 35.97 -7.01
N ASN A 169 -33.74 35.08 -6.34
CA ASN A 169 -33.26 34.39 -5.14
C ASN A 169 -32.18 33.34 -5.43
N SER A 170 -32.16 32.75 -6.63
CA SER A 170 -31.17 31.72 -7.03
C SER A 170 -29.83 32.31 -7.52
N LEU A 171 -29.80 33.58 -7.93
CA LEU A 171 -28.58 34.22 -8.46
C LEU A 171 -27.42 34.29 -7.43
N PRO A 172 -27.64 34.63 -6.14
CA PRO A 172 -26.59 34.59 -5.14
C PRO A 172 -26.02 33.17 -4.96
N GLU A 173 -26.89 32.16 -4.89
CA GLU A 173 -26.50 30.75 -4.73
C GLU A 173 -25.67 30.24 -5.93
N LEU A 174 -26.10 30.56 -7.16
CA LEU A 174 -25.34 30.23 -8.38
C LEU A 174 -23.97 30.92 -8.41
N THR A 175 -23.90 32.15 -7.92
CA THR A 175 -22.63 32.91 -7.85
C THR A 175 -21.67 32.27 -6.84
N GLU A 176 -22.16 31.89 -5.66
CA GLU A 176 -21.35 31.19 -4.65
C GLU A 176 -20.89 29.82 -5.13
N ARG A 177 -21.78 29.07 -5.78
CA ARG A 177 -21.44 27.79 -6.39
C ARG A 177 -20.37 27.91 -7.46
N LYS A 178 -20.45 28.93 -8.32
CA LYS A 178 -19.41 29.23 -9.31
C LYS A 178 -18.06 29.51 -8.64
N LYS A 179 -18.05 30.33 -7.58
CA LYS A 179 -16.81 30.62 -6.83
C LYS A 179 -16.16 29.36 -6.25
N MET A 180 -16.97 28.44 -5.72
CA MET A 180 -16.47 27.13 -5.24
C MET A 180 -15.88 26.30 -6.39
N ILE A 181 -16.58 26.22 -7.53
CA ILE A 181 -16.11 25.49 -8.71
C ILE A 181 -14.79 26.07 -9.21
N ASP A 182 -14.71 27.39 -9.37
CA ASP A 182 -13.50 28.08 -9.85
C ASP A 182 -12.32 27.83 -8.90
N LYS A 183 -12.55 27.92 -7.59
CA LYS A 183 -11.55 27.61 -6.54
C LYS A 183 -10.98 26.19 -6.70
N HIS A 184 -11.84 25.17 -6.73
CA HIS A 184 -11.36 23.78 -6.81
C HIS A 184 -10.79 23.43 -8.18
N THR A 185 -11.28 24.05 -9.25
CA THR A 185 -10.70 23.94 -10.60
C THR A 185 -9.27 24.50 -10.63
N ASN A 186 -9.04 25.67 -10.01
CA ASN A 186 -7.71 26.27 -9.93
C ASN A 186 -6.75 25.41 -9.10
N ILE A 187 -7.20 24.88 -7.96
CA ILE A 187 -6.40 23.95 -7.14
C ILE A 187 -6.08 22.67 -7.92
N ALA A 188 -7.07 22.05 -8.56
CA ALA A 188 -6.87 20.82 -9.34
C ALA A 188 -5.91 21.04 -10.53
N THR A 189 -6.01 22.19 -11.20
CA THR A 189 -5.12 22.57 -12.30
C THR A 189 -3.68 22.77 -11.80
N ALA A 190 -3.50 23.45 -10.65
CA ALA A 190 -2.19 23.62 -10.04
C ALA A 190 -1.56 22.28 -9.62
N LEU A 191 -2.36 21.40 -9.00
CA LEU A 191 -1.94 20.04 -8.66
C LEU A 191 -1.51 19.26 -9.90
N LEU A 192 -2.34 19.26 -10.94
CA LEU A 192 -2.03 18.56 -12.19
C LEU A 192 -0.73 19.07 -12.83
N GLY A 193 -0.47 20.38 -12.74
CA GLY A 193 0.79 20.98 -13.17
C GLY A 193 1.99 20.38 -12.44
N HIS A 194 1.98 20.40 -11.11
CA HIS A 194 3.07 19.84 -10.30
C HIS A 194 3.22 18.33 -10.42
N ILE A 195 2.11 17.58 -10.53
CA ILE A 195 2.14 16.13 -10.77
C ILE A 195 2.93 15.84 -12.04
N LYS A 196 2.64 16.54 -13.14
CA LYS A 196 3.34 16.38 -14.43
C LYS A 196 4.79 16.87 -14.40
N GLU A 197 5.06 17.95 -13.68
CA GLU A 197 6.39 18.53 -13.55
C GLU A 197 7.34 17.59 -12.79
N ARG A 198 6.87 17.01 -11.68
CA ARG A 198 7.61 16.09 -10.81
C ARG A 198 7.49 14.63 -11.23
N SER A 199 6.57 14.30 -12.14
CA SER A 199 6.23 12.93 -12.56
C SER A 199 5.71 12.06 -11.41
N LEU A 200 4.90 12.64 -10.52
CA LEU A 200 4.43 11.99 -9.28
C LEU A 200 3.59 10.73 -9.52
N ASP A 201 2.97 10.64 -10.69
CA ASP A 201 2.28 9.43 -11.18
C ASP A 201 3.20 8.21 -11.17
N GLY A 202 4.42 8.35 -11.68
CA GLY A 202 5.40 7.26 -11.68
C GLY A 202 5.90 6.89 -10.29
N TYR A 203 6.07 7.87 -9.40
CA TYR A 203 6.42 7.62 -8.00
C TYR A 203 5.33 6.83 -7.29
N TYR A 204 4.07 7.27 -7.39
CA TYR A 204 2.92 6.61 -6.80
C TYR A 204 2.75 5.17 -7.29
N GLU A 205 2.82 4.94 -8.60
CA GLU A 205 2.69 3.60 -9.19
C GLU A 205 3.82 2.67 -8.70
N CYS A 206 5.07 3.15 -8.71
CA CYS A 206 6.21 2.37 -8.26
C CYS A 206 6.11 2.00 -6.76
N GLU A 207 5.70 2.95 -5.92
CA GLU A 207 5.50 2.72 -4.48
C GLU A 207 4.34 1.74 -4.22
N ASN A 208 3.23 1.89 -4.94
CA ASN A 208 2.09 0.99 -4.79
C ASN A 208 2.42 -0.44 -5.23
N ASP A 209 3.19 -0.63 -6.30
CA ASP A 209 3.68 -1.95 -6.70
C ASP A 209 4.58 -2.58 -5.63
N MET A 210 5.46 -1.79 -5.01
CA MET A 210 6.33 -2.28 -3.94
C MET A 210 5.54 -2.67 -2.69
N LEU A 211 4.57 -1.85 -2.27
CA LEU A 211 3.85 -2.00 -1.01
C LEU A 211 2.69 -2.98 -1.08
N VAL A 212 1.96 -3.01 -2.20
CA VAL A 212 0.75 -3.85 -2.37
C VAL A 212 1.08 -5.14 -3.08
N ASN A 213 1.86 -5.07 -4.17
CA ASN A 213 2.16 -6.23 -5.01
C ASN A 213 3.44 -6.96 -4.57
N GLY A 214 4.29 -6.31 -3.77
CA GLY A 214 5.57 -6.87 -3.32
C GLY A 214 6.59 -7.00 -4.45
N THR A 215 6.43 -6.21 -5.52
CA THR A 215 7.26 -6.26 -6.72
C THR A 215 7.85 -4.89 -7.04
N VAL A 216 9.01 -4.86 -7.69
CA VAL A 216 9.64 -3.61 -8.11
C VAL A 216 10.22 -3.75 -9.52
N ASP A 217 9.84 -2.84 -10.41
CA ASP A 217 10.57 -2.64 -11.66
C ASP A 217 11.81 -1.77 -11.37
N ARG A 218 12.97 -2.40 -11.40
CA ARG A 218 14.26 -1.75 -11.13
C ARG A 218 14.60 -0.66 -12.14
N ASN A 219 14.21 -0.83 -13.40
CA ASN A 219 14.47 0.17 -14.42
C ASN A 219 13.63 1.42 -14.15
N MET A 220 12.35 1.22 -13.81
CA MET A 220 11.46 2.31 -13.41
C MET A 220 11.99 3.02 -12.15
N LEU A 221 12.32 2.28 -11.10
CA LEU A 221 12.90 2.82 -9.86
C LEU A 221 14.12 3.70 -10.12
N LEU A 222 15.12 3.19 -10.83
CA LEU A 222 16.34 3.94 -11.13
C LEU A 222 16.08 5.14 -12.05
N SER A 223 15.12 5.03 -12.97
CA SER A 223 14.73 6.13 -13.86
C SER A 223 14.08 7.28 -13.09
N LEU A 224 13.24 6.98 -12.09
CA LEU A 224 12.61 7.98 -11.23
C LEU A 224 13.64 8.66 -10.34
N LEU A 225 14.52 7.88 -9.70
CA LEU A 225 15.58 8.42 -8.84
C LEU A 225 16.53 9.36 -9.60
N ARG A 226 16.84 9.09 -10.86
CA ARG A 226 17.68 9.97 -11.71
C ARG A 226 16.91 11.07 -12.43
N GLY A 227 15.60 10.92 -12.55
CA GLY A 227 14.74 11.75 -13.37
C GLY A 227 14.17 12.96 -12.65
N LYS A 228 12.93 13.30 -13.04
CA LYS A 228 12.11 14.35 -12.44
C LYS A 228 11.75 14.03 -10.99
N GLY A 229 11.27 15.03 -10.27
CA GLY A 229 10.90 14.93 -8.86
C GLY A 229 11.84 15.74 -7.97
N THR A 230 11.35 16.07 -6.79
CA THR A 230 12.15 16.78 -5.79
C THR A 230 13.13 15.83 -5.10
N LYS A 231 14.10 16.39 -4.38
CA LYS A 231 15.02 15.59 -3.55
C LYS A 231 14.25 14.79 -2.49
N GLU A 232 13.15 15.33 -1.99
CA GLU A 232 12.27 14.67 -1.03
C GLU A 232 11.52 13.49 -1.67
N ASP A 233 10.96 13.65 -2.88
CA ASP A 233 10.28 12.57 -3.61
C ASP A 233 11.19 11.37 -3.83
N LYS A 234 12.43 11.64 -4.24
CA LYS A 234 13.47 10.64 -4.48
C LYS A 234 13.88 9.93 -3.20
N LEU A 235 14.05 10.67 -2.11
CA LEU A 235 14.38 10.11 -0.81
C LEU A 235 13.25 9.21 -0.29
N ARG A 236 12.00 9.67 -0.41
CA ARG A 236 10.80 8.92 -0.01
C ARG A 236 10.70 7.61 -0.78
N LEU A 237 10.86 7.64 -2.11
CA LEU A 237 10.85 6.43 -2.94
C LEU A 237 11.93 5.43 -2.52
N ALA A 238 13.15 5.90 -2.27
CA ALA A 238 14.27 5.05 -1.85
C ALA A 238 14.03 4.44 -0.46
N VAL A 239 13.48 5.21 0.48
CA VAL A 239 13.08 4.71 1.80
C VAL A 239 11.95 3.69 1.68
N THR A 240 10.94 3.94 0.83
CA THR A 240 9.86 2.98 0.57
C THR A 240 10.40 1.67 0.01
N TYR A 241 11.38 1.70 -0.90
CA TYR A 241 12.07 0.50 -1.39
C TYR A 241 12.74 -0.28 -0.24
N LEU A 242 13.48 0.40 0.64
CA LEU A 242 14.10 -0.23 1.80
C LEU A 242 13.09 -0.83 2.78
N LEU A 243 11.93 -0.21 2.97
CA LEU A 243 10.88 -0.72 3.86
C LEU A 243 10.14 -1.92 3.24
N SER A 244 9.98 -1.94 1.92
CA SER A 244 9.24 -2.96 1.18
C SER A 244 10.00 -4.28 1.07
N PHE A 245 11.33 -4.24 1.02
CA PHE A 245 12.17 -5.43 0.87
C PHE A 245 13.07 -5.65 2.09
N GLU A 246 13.02 -6.84 2.66
CA GLU A 246 13.66 -7.19 3.93
C GLU A 246 15.20 -7.27 3.84
N ALA A 247 15.72 -7.71 2.69
CA ALA A 247 17.16 -7.80 2.42
C ALA A 247 17.44 -7.56 0.93
N PRO A 248 17.40 -6.30 0.45
CA PRO A 248 17.76 -5.99 -0.91
C PRO A 248 19.24 -6.36 -1.16
N PRO A 249 19.60 -6.93 -2.33
CA PRO A 249 20.98 -7.25 -2.66
C PRO A 249 21.90 -6.01 -2.58
N ALA A 250 23.11 -6.18 -2.05
CA ALA A 250 24.07 -5.07 -1.89
C ALA A 250 24.31 -4.30 -3.21
N SER A 251 24.41 -5.03 -4.33
CA SER A 251 24.56 -4.44 -5.66
C SER A 251 23.38 -3.56 -6.10
N GLU A 252 22.16 -3.83 -5.63
CA GLU A 252 20.99 -3.00 -5.91
C GLU A 252 20.98 -1.77 -5.02
N LEU A 253 21.35 -1.94 -3.75
CA LEU A 253 21.45 -0.84 -2.80
C LEU A 253 22.51 0.18 -3.25
N GLU A 254 23.68 -0.28 -3.71
CA GLU A 254 24.71 0.58 -4.29
C GLU A 254 24.22 1.37 -5.52
N GLN A 255 23.37 0.77 -6.36
CA GLN A 255 22.79 1.45 -7.52
C GLN A 255 21.79 2.54 -7.10
N VAL A 256 20.96 2.26 -6.10
CA VAL A 256 20.02 3.25 -5.52
C VAL A 256 20.80 4.40 -4.87
N GLU A 257 21.85 4.11 -4.09
CA GLU A 257 22.71 5.12 -3.49
C GLU A 257 23.44 5.97 -4.54
N ALA A 258 23.94 5.34 -5.61
CA ALA A 258 24.56 6.05 -6.71
C ALA A 258 23.58 7.03 -7.37
N ALA A 259 22.34 6.58 -7.65
CA ALA A 259 21.30 7.42 -8.23
C ALA A 259 20.89 8.59 -7.32
N LEU A 260 20.82 8.37 -6.00
CA LEU A 260 20.55 9.43 -5.01
C LEU A 260 21.69 10.45 -4.94
N ARG A 261 22.94 9.98 -5.00
CA ARG A 261 24.13 10.84 -5.01
C ARG A 261 24.22 11.68 -6.27
N GLU A 262 23.93 11.11 -7.43
CA GLU A 262 23.82 11.83 -8.71
C GLU A 262 22.74 12.93 -8.66
N SER A 263 21.69 12.73 -7.88
CA SER A 263 20.60 13.69 -7.68
C SER A 263 20.84 14.67 -6.52
N GLU A 264 22.03 14.64 -5.91
CA GLU A 264 22.43 15.48 -4.77
C GLU A 264 21.44 15.44 -3.59
N VAL A 265 20.85 14.28 -3.33
CA VAL A 265 19.95 14.05 -2.19
C VAL A 265 20.76 13.80 -0.93
N ASP A 266 20.33 14.35 0.22
CA ASP A 266 20.93 14.00 1.51
C ASP A 266 20.58 12.55 1.88
N MET A 267 21.60 11.70 1.91
CA MET A 267 21.45 10.26 2.15
C MET A 267 21.50 9.91 3.65
N SER A 268 21.66 10.88 4.54
CA SER A 268 21.83 10.61 5.98
C SER A 268 20.69 9.74 6.53
N ALA A 269 19.43 10.10 6.24
CA ALA A 269 18.26 9.32 6.66
C ALA A 269 18.22 7.91 6.04
N PHE A 270 18.53 7.82 4.75
CA PHE A 270 18.55 6.55 4.01
C PHE A 270 19.60 5.58 4.57
N GLN A 271 20.83 6.07 4.82
CA GLN A 271 21.92 5.28 5.36
C GLN A 271 21.67 4.82 6.79
N GLN A 272 21.07 5.67 7.64
CA GLN A 272 20.68 5.28 8.99
C GLN A 272 19.63 4.17 8.97
N LEU A 273 18.66 4.25 8.08
CA LEU A 273 17.64 3.21 7.93
C LEU A 273 18.24 1.91 7.39
N ALA A 274 19.09 1.98 6.36
CA ALA A 274 19.78 0.82 5.79
C ALA A 274 20.66 0.11 6.85
N LEU A 275 21.39 0.89 7.66
CA LEU A 275 22.17 0.35 8.78
C LEU A 275 21.27 -0.35 9.81
N THR A 276 20.16 0.30 10.18
CA THR A 276 19.20 -0.27 11.15
C THR A 276 18.66 -1.60 10.65
N ARG A 277 18.24 -1.67 9.38
CA ARG A 277 17.76 -2.93 8.76
C ARG A 277 18.84 -4.01 8.71
N THR A 278 20.08 -3.63 8.39
CA THR A 278 21.21 -4.56 8.38
C THR A 278 21.47 -5.14 9.77
N VAL A 279 21.45 -4.29 10.80
CA VAL A 279 21.62 -4.71 12.20
C VAL A 279 20.47 -5.62 12.64
N GLU A 280 19.23 -5.29 12.30
CA GLU A 280 18.06 -6.14 12.57
C GLU A 280 18.21 -7.52 11.92
N ALA A 281 18.57 -7.58 10.64
CA ALA A 281 18.80 -8.84 9.93
C ALA A 281 19.91 -9.69 10.57
N LEU A 282 20.99 -9.05 11.05
CA LEU A 282 22.08 -9.72 11.78
C LEU A 282 21.63 -10.22 13.16
N MET A 283 20.86 -9.43 13.90
CA MET A 283 20.30 -9.81 15.20
C MET A 283 19.34 -11.00 15.09
N GLU A 284 18.68 -11.15 13.95
CA GLU A 284 17.73 -12.23 13.68
C GLU A 284 18.39 -13.51 13.12
N GLY A 285 19.70 -13.48 12.84
CA GLY A 285 20.45 -14.63 12.35
C GLY A 285 20.01 -15.10 10.97
N LYS A 286 19.46 -14.20 10.15
CA LYS A 286 19.10 -14.48 8.75
C LYS A 286 20.40 -14.65 7.93
N PRO A 287 20.47 -15.66 7.04
CA PRO A 287 21.68 -15.92 6.26
C PRO A 287 21.98 -14.71 5.36
N ASN A 288 23.10 -14.05 5.64
CA ASN A 288 23.67 -13.04 4.76
C ASN A 288 24.76 -13.73 3.94
N PRO A 289 24.69 -13.73 2.59
CA PRO A 289 25.68 -14.42 1.74
C PRO A 289 27.13 -13.98 1.98
N GLU A 290 27.34 -12.75 2.48
CA GLU A 290 28.68 -12.28 2.85
C GLU A 290 29.15 -12.85 4.20
N VAL A 291 28.25 -12.99 5.17
CA VAL A 291 28.57 -13.47 6.53
C VAL A 291 28.64 -15.00 6.58
N ASP A 292 27.87 -15.68 5.74
CA ASP A 292 27.84 -17.15 5.65
C ASP A 292 29.20 -17.76 5.25
N ASN A 293 29.99 -17.05 4.44
CA ASN A 293 31.36 -17.46 4.11
C ASN A 293 32.29 -17.43 5.33
N TYR A 294 32.04 -16.55 6.30
CA TYR A 294 32.84 -16.44 7.52
C TYR A 294 32.38 -17.40 8.62
N LEU A 295 31.15 -17.92 8.56
CA LEU A 295 30.68 -18.99 9.47
C LEU A 295 31.46 -20.30 9.31
N LEU A 296 32.13 -20.51 8.17
CA LEU A 296 33.06 -21.62 7.96
C LEU A 296 34.28 -21.53 8.90
N PHE A 297 34.67 -20.31 9.30
CA PHE A 297 35.85 -20.04 10.12
C PHE A 297 35.52 -19.90 11.61
N ASP A 298 34.24 -19.86 12.01
CA ASP A 298 33.84 -19.78 13.42
C ASP A 298 34.03 -21.16 14.10
N PRO A 299 34.97 -21.30 15.07
CA PRO A 299 35.21 -22.56 15.76
C PRO A 299 34.01 -23.03 16.61
N ARG A 300 33.06 -22.12 16.90
CA ARG A 300 31.83 -22.37 17.65
C ARG A 300 30.61 -22.60 16.75
N ALA A 301 30.72 -22.44 15.43
CA ALA A 301 29.60 -22.68 14.53
C ALA A 301 29.16 -24.16 14.59
N PRO A 302 27.84 -24.44 14.64
CA PRO A 302 27.34 -25.80 14.63
C PRO A 302 27.74 -26.46 13.31
N ARG A 303 28.63 -27.46 13.38
CA ARG A 303 29.04 -28.25 12.21
C ARG A 303 27.80 -28.81 11.53
N ARG A 304 27.52 -28.36 10.31
CA ARG A 304 26.50 -28.97 9.45
C ARG A 304 26.93 -30.42 9.22
N VAL A 305 26.19 -31.36 9.81
CA VAL A 305 26.38 -32.78 9.52
C VAL A 305 25.84 -32.97 8.11
N ALA A 306 26.73 -33.21 7.15
CA ALA A 306 26.35 -33.56 5.79
C ALA A 306 25.45 -34.80 5.84
N SER A 307 24.30 -34.74 5.16
CA SER A 307 23.46 -35.88 4.79
C SER A 307 23.38 -35.93 3.29
#